data_AF-A0A842VXY3-F1
#
_entry.id   AF-A0A842VXY3-F1
#
_cell.length_a   1.000
_cell.length_b   1.000
_cell.length_c   1.000
_cell.angle_alpha   90.00
_cell.angle_beta   90.00
_cell.angle_gamma   90.00
#
_symmetry.space_group_name_H-M   'P 1'
#
loop_
_entity.id
_entity.type
_entity.pdbx_description
1 polymer ?
#
loop_
_entity_poly.entity_id
_entity_poly.type
_entity_poly.pdbx_seq_one_letter_code
_entity_poly.pdbx_strand_id
1 'polypeptide(L)'
;MVNVLAPMCRRRFLINVRILAGMDLEELPKFCYSQVVSNVKRYIDKKTTLYTPIDTLIYNQDFFELFFRPISSELFDLLKNKKLKEADALISRSRLPAIPSNSKSKISNLLRNILKRDKMIKEGSFIYDFDVNYFVIWLDNSLYIADLKKGYTICNAHKKRITSPDILRLILPIYAKGKEFSLDLEINEENNISKIKIVISGEKLIKIDDELRNQKFSKITDEIGPKFPRTTFNFNTNADLEIMVELDETCTYDDLNDLFNTLSSLSEVEYIDLLRKEEY
;
A
#
# COMPACT_ATOMS: atom_id res chain seq x y z
N MET A 1 5.72 -30.25 31.95
CA MET A 1 5.84 -28.79 32.19
C MET A 1 5.68 -28.09 30.85
N VAL A 2 4.53 -27.45 30.59
CA VAL A 2 4.29 -26.71 29.34
C VAL A 2 5.08 -25.42 29.42
N ASN A 3 6.13 -25.30 28.63
CA ASN A 3 6.97 -24.10 28.63
C ASN A 3 6.16 -22.94 28.02
N VAL A 4 5.67 -22.05 28.90
CA VAL A 4 4.90 -20.84 28.54
C VAL A 4 5.71 -19.91 27.62
N LEU A 5 7.04 -20.01 27.65
CA LEU A 5 7.97 -19.24 26.80
C LEU A 5 8.20 -19.87 25.42
N ALA A 6 7.74 -21.10 25.19
CA ALA A 6 7.81 -21.78 23.90
C ALA A 6 6.45 -22.38 23.53
N PRO A 7 5.41 -21.54 23.34
CA PRO A 7 4.15 -22.04 22.80
C PRO A 7 4.47 -22.71 21.46
N MET A 8 3.89 -23.88 21.20
CA MET A 8 4.05 -24.61 19.94
C MET A 8 3.41 -23.87 18.74
N CYS A 9 3.37 -22.54 18.75
CA CYS A 9 3.10 -21.68 17.60
C CYS A 9 4.24 -21.72 16.56
N ARG A 10 5.07 -22.78 16.50
CA ARG A 10 6.07 -22.98 15.43
C ARG A 10 5.42 -23.02 14.04
N ARG A 11 4.11 -23.27 13.97
CA ARG A 11 3.31 -23.31 12.75
C ARG A 11 2.30 -22.16 12.68
N ARG A 12 2.72 -20.91 12.89
CA ARG A 12 1.87 -19.70 12.74
C ARG A 12 1.19 -19.62 11.37
N PHE A 13 1.81 -20.14 10.32
CA PHE A 13 1.18 -20.23 9.00
C PHE A 13 -0.15 -21.01 9.02
N LEU A 14 -0.34 -21.96 9.95
CA LEU A 14 -1.60 -22.68 10.10
C LEU A 14 -2.74 -21.78 10.58
N ILE A 15 -2.45 -20.68 11.30
CA ILE A 15 -3.47 -19.69 11.67
C ILE A 15 -3.99 -19.03 10.39
N ASN A 16 -3.08 -18.58 9.52
CA ASN A 16 -3.47 -18.02 8.23
C ASN A 16 -4.27 -19.03 7.40
N VAL A 17 -3.84 -20.30 7.34
CA VAL A 17 -4.58 -21.35 6.61
C VAL A 17 -6.00 -21.53 7.16
N ARG A 18 -6.17 -21.51 8.48
CA ARG A 18 -7.49 -21.67 9.13
C ARG A 18 -8.41 -20.47 8.88
N ILE A 19 -7.87 -19.25 8.98
CA ILE A 19 -8.61 -18.02 8.64
C ILE A 19 -9.03 -18.04 7.16
N LEU A 20 -8.12 -18.44 6.26
CA LEU A 20 -8.43 -18.56 4.83
C LEU A 20 -9.46 -19.65 4.53
N ALA A 21 -9.52 -20.71 5.35
CA ALA A 21 -10.53 -21.75 5.28
C ALA A 21 -11.90 -21.30 5.84
N GLY A 22 -12.01 -20.08 6.37
CA GLY A 22 -13.25 -19.54 6.92
C GLY A 22 -13.60 -20.07 8.31
N MET A 23 -12.63 -20.59 9.07
CA MET A 23 -12.86 -20.98 10.46
C MET A 23 -13.25 -19.76 11.30
N ASP A 24 -14.08 -19.98 12.32
CA ASP A 24 -14.47 -18.93 13.25
C ASP A 24 -13.37 -18.66 14.29
N LEU A 25 -13.36 -17.44 14.85
CA LEU A 25 -12.37 -17.01 15.84
C LEU A 25 -12.32 -17.94 17.06
N GLU A 26 -13.47 -18.49 17.46
CA GLU A 26 -13.59 -19.38 18.61
C GLU A 26 -12.88 -20.73 18.41
N GLU A 27 -12.74 -21.16 17.16
CA GLU A 27 -12.11 -22.42 16.78
C GLU A 27 -10.58 -22.28 16.62
N LEU A 28 -10.06 -21.05 16.58
CA LEU A 28 -8.63 -20.82 16.55
C LEU A 28 -7.99 -21.07 17.92
N PRO A 29 -6.72 -21.50 17.98
CA PRO A 29 -5.97 -21.56 19.24
C PRO A 29 -5.82 -20.16 19.82
N LYS A 30 -6.71 -19.79 20.76
CA LYS A 30 -6.86 -18.43 21.32
C LYS A 30 -5.53 -17.80 21.73
N PHE A 31 -4.66 -18.56 22.37
CA PHE A 31 -3.33 -18.10 22.76
C PHE A 31 -2.46 -17.74 21.53
N CYS A 32 -2.36 -18.61 20.52
CA CYS A 32 -1.53 -18.29 19.36
C CYS A 32 -2.12 -17.15 18.54
N TYR A 33 -3.44 -17.07 18.40
CA TYR A 33 -4.10 -15.97 17.71
C TYR A 33 -3.90 -14.62 18.43
N SER A 34 -4.08 -14.59 19.76
CA SER A 34 -3.86 -13.36 20.53
C SER A 34 -2.40 -12.88 20.47
N GLN A 35 -1.44 -13.79 20.39
CA GLN A 35 -0.03 -13.45 20.13
C GLN A 35 0.18 -12.82 18.74
N VAL A 36 -0.56 -13.29 17.72
CA VAL A 36 -0.53 -12.67 16.38
C VAL A 36 -1.05 -11.25 16.45
N VAL A 37 -2.24 -11.03 17.01
CA VAL A 37 -2.84 -9.69 17.16
C VAL A 37 -1.94 -8.77 18.00
N SER A 38 -1.39 -9.29 19.10
CA SER A 38 -0.44 -8.55 19.95
C SER A 38 0.83 -8.15 19.20
N ASN A 39 1.38 -9.05 18.37
CA ASN A 39 2.55 -8.76 17.56
C ASN A 39 2.26 -7.68 16.50
N VAL A 40 1.10 -7.74 15.83
CA VAL A 40 0.63 -6.70 14.90
C VAL A 40 0.48 -5.35 15.61
N LYS A 41 -0.15 -5.34 16.79
CA LYS A 41 -0.27 -4.12 17.61
C LYS A 41 1.09 -3.52 17.96
N ARG A 42 2.03 -4.35 18.42
CA ARG A 42 3.39 -3.90 18.75
C ARG A 42 4.09 -3.33 17.53
N TYR A 43 3.89 -3.92 16.35
CA TYR A 43 4.42 -3.42 15.10
C TYR A 43 3.86 -2.03 14.74
N ILE A 44 2.54 -1.84 14.81
CA ILE A 44 1.87 -0.55 14.60
C ILE A 44 2.38 0.51 15.60
N ASP A 45 2.54 0.12 16.86
CA ASP A 45 3.04 0.98 17.95
C ASP A 45 4.56 1.23 17.89
N LYS A 46 5.27 0.74 16.85
CA LYS A 46 6.75 0.81 16.72
C LYS A 46 7.51 0.23 17.93
N LYS A 47 6.92 -0.74 18.63
CA LYS A 47 7.54 -1.47 19.74
C LYS A 47 8.29 -2.69 19.19
N THR A 48 9.26 -3.20 19.96
CA THR A 48 9.94 -4.46 19.63
C THR A 48 8.91 -5.55 19.35
N THR A 49 9.01 -6.24 18.22
CA THR A 49 8.13 -7.35 17.85
C THR A 49 8.85 -8.68 18.01
N LEU A 50 8.11 -9.78 18.04
CA LEU A 50 8.69 -11.12 17.96
C LEU A 50 9.14 -11.45 16.53
N TYR A 51 8.47 -10.85 15.54
CA TYR A 51 8.74 -10.94 14.12
C TYR A 51 8.02 -9.80 13.38
N THR A 52 8.47 -9.44 12.19
CA THR A 52 7.74 -8.50 11.32
C THR A 52 6.49 -9.19 10.77
N PRO A 53 5.27 -8.66 10.98
CA PRO A 53 4.02 -9.33 10.63
C PRO A 53 3.70 -9.25 9.13
N ILE A 54 4.60 -9.74 8.27
CA ILE A 54 4.43 -9.76 6.81
C ILE A 54 3.33 -10.74 6.40
N ASP A 55 2.38 -10.28 5.57
CA ASP A 55 1.23 -11.04 5.07
C ASP A 55 0.48 -11.82 6.17
N THR A 56 0.42 -11.23 7.36
CA THR A 56 -0.19 -11.85 8.55
C THR A 56 -1.70 -11.63 8.52
N LEU A 57 -2.49 -12.67 8.83
CA LEU A 57 -3.96 -12.55 8.83
C LEU A 57 -4.51 -12.37 10.25
N ILE A 58 -5.43 -11.43 10.40
CA ILE A 58 -6.28 -11.24 11.58
C ILE A 58 -7.73 -11.02 11.14
N TYR A 59 -8.72 -11.23 12.02
CA TYR A 59 -10.10 -10.89 11.69
C TYR A 59 -10.31 -9.38 11.60
N ASN A 60 -11.28 -8.97 10.78
CA ASN A 60 -11.63 -7.57 10.58
C ASN A 60 -11.96 -6.86 11.89
N GLN A 61 -12.65 -7.54 12.81
CA GLN A 61 -13.00 -6.97 14.12
C GLN A 61 -11.75 -6.52 14.89
N ASP A 62 -10.76 -7.42 15.06
CA ASP A 62 -9.50 -7.08 15.72
C ASP A 62 -8.75 -5.97 14.97
N PHE A 63 -8.75 -6.00 13.64
CA PHE A 63 -8.15 -4.94 12.82
C PHE A 63 -8.77 -3.57 13.09
N PHE A 64 -10.09 -3.45 13.09
CA PHE A 64 -10.76 -2.18 13.37
C PHE A 64 -10.55 -1.73 14.82
N GLU A 65 -10.45 -2.64 15.78
CA GLU A 65 -10.09 -2.31 17.16
C GLU A 65 -8.67 -1.75 17.28
N LEU A 66 -7.72 -2.19 16.45
CA LEU A 66 -6.34 -1.70 16.46
C LEU A 66 -6.24 -0.24 15.97
N PHE A 67 -6.97 0.12 14.91
CA PHE A 67 -6.85 1.45 14.28
C PHE A 67 -7.93 2.45 14.72
N PHE A 68 -9.10 1.97 15.14
CA PHE A 68 -10.30 2.81 15.34
C PHE A 68 -10.94 2.60 16.72
N ARG A 69 -10.14 2.30 17.75
CA ARG A 69 -10.61 1.81 19.07
C ARG A 69 -11.78 2.55 19.75
N PRO A 70 -12.05 3.87 19.62
CA PRO A 70 -13.27 4.45 20.18
C PRO A 70 -14.53 4.23 19.31
N ILE A 71 -14.39 3.99 18.00
CA ILE A 71 -15.50 3.92 17.03
C ILE A 71 -15.57 2.57 16.29
N SER A 72 -14.70 1.62 16.63
CA SER A 72 -14.47 0.38 15.87
C SER A 72 -15.73 -0.44 15.63
N SER A 73 -16.57 -0.64 16.66
CA SER A 73 -17.83 -1.39 16.53
C SER A 73 -18.81 -0.70 15.57
N GLU A 74 -19.05 0.60 15.77
CA GLU A 74 -19.96 1.37 14.92
C GLU A 74 -19.46 1.43 13.47
N LEU A 75 -18.16 1.66 13.28
CA LEU A 75 -17.54 1.67 11.97
C LEU A 75 -17.69 0.31 11.28
N PHE A 76 -17.42 -0.79 12.00
CA PHE A 76 -17.53 -2.13 11.44
C PHE A 76 -18.97 -2.45 11.04
N ASP A 77 -19.96 -2.08 11.86
CA ASP A 77 -21.37 -2.25 11.54
C ASP A 77 -21.80 -1.43 10.31
N LEU A 78 -21.34 -0.17 10.20
CA LEU A 78 -21.62 0.67 9.02
C LEU A 78 -21.03 0.06 7.75
N LEU A 79 -19.79 -0.44 7.80
CA LEU A 79 -19.12 -1.08 6.67
C LEU A 79 -19.82 -2.39 6.28
N LYS A 80 -20.19 -3.23 7.25
CA LYS A 80 -20.95 -4.47 7.03
C LYS A 80 -22.30 -4.21 6.36
N ASN A 81 -22.94 -3.09 6.72
CA ASN A 81 -24.21 -2.65 6.13
C ASN A 81 -24.03 -1.79 4.86
N LYS A 82 -22.81 -1.71 4.31
CA LYS A 82 -22.47 -0.97 3.07
C LYS A 82 -22.81 0.54 3.12
N LYS A 83 -22.81 1.13 4.32
CA LYS A 83 -23.12 2.55 4.56
C LYS A 83 -21.86 3.42 4.46
N LEU A 84 -21.26 3.48 3.26
CA LEU A 84 -19.93 4.06 3.06
C LEU A 84 -19.84 5.56 3.44
N LYS A 85 -20.86 6.34 3.10
CA LYS A 85 -20.91 7.78 3.42
C LYS A 85 -20.97 8.04 4.93
N GLU A 86 -21.72 7.22 5.66
CA GLU A 86 -21.83 7.31 7.11
C GLU A 86 -20.51 6.89 7.78
N ALA A 87 -19.86 5.84 7.26
CA ALA A 87 -18.54 5.39 7.73
C ALA A 87 -17.48 6.49 7.56
N ASP A 88 -17.41 7.13 6.38
CA ASP A 88 -16.44 8.21 6.13
C ASP A 88 -16.71 9.43 7.02
N ALA A 89 -17.98 9.78 7.23
CA ALA A 89 -18.38 10.84 8.15
C ALA A 89 -18.01 10.52 9.60
N LEU A 90 -18.15 9.25 10.04
CA LEU A 90 -17.77 8.80 11.37
C LEU A 90 -16.26 8.92 11.58
N ILE A 91 -15.44 8.46 10.63
CA ILE A 91 -13.98 8.60 10.69
C ILE A 91 -13.58 10.07 10.70
N SER A 92 -14.17 10.89 9.83
CA SER A 92 -13.87 12.33 9.73
C SER A 92 -14.21 13.12 10.99
N ARG A 93 -15.26 12.72 11.72
CA ARG A 93 -15.64 13.33 13.01
C ARG A 93 -14.81 12.80 14.18
N SER A 94 -14.18 11.65 14.02
CA SER A 94 -13.31 11.07 15.03
C SER A 94 -12.05 11.93 15.21
N ARG A 95 -11.47 11.92 16.41
CA ARG A 95 -10.16 12.56 16.68
C ARG A 95 -8.99 11.67 16.25
N LEU A 96 -9.23 10.66 15.42
CA LEU A 96 -8.21 9.73 14.98
C LEU A 96 -7.29 10.41 13.96
N PRO A 97 -6.01 10.02 13.90
CA PRO A 97 -5.06 10.59 12.96
C PRO A 97 -5.20 9.96 11.55
N ALA A 98 -6.44 9.81 11.07
CA ALA A 98 -6.81 9.14 9.82
C ALA A 98 -7.02 10.15 8.68
N ILE A 99 -6.44 9.88 7.51
CA ILE A 99 -6.49 10.78 6.35
C ILE A 99 -7.07 10.05 5.13
N PRO A 100 -8.16 10.53 4.51
CA PRO A 100 -8.70 9.90 3.29
C PRO A 100 -7.76 10.14 2.09
N SER A 101 -7.55 9.09 1.29
CA SER A 101 -6.73 9.11 0.06
C SER A 101 -7.13 10.23 -0.91
N ASN A 102 -8.44 10.42 -1.09
CA ASN A 102 -9.05 11.28 -2.12
C ASN A 102 -9.13 12.77 -1.76
N SER A 103 -8.53 13.20 -0.64
CA SER A 103 -8.58 14.62 -0.25
C SER A 103 -7.84 15.51 -1.26
N LYS A 104 -8.60 16.40 -1.93
CA LYS A 104 -8.17 17.17 -3.13
C LYS A 104 -7.33 18.43 -2.87
N SER A 105 -7.27 19.01 -1.66
CA SER A 105 -6.92 20.45 -1.58
C SER A 105 -5.76 20.90 -0.69
N LYS A 106 -5.22 20.11 0.25
CA LYS A 106 -4.12 20.59 1.15
C LYS A 106 -3.03 19.56 1.50
N ILE A 107 -3.12 18.36 0.96
CA ILE A 107 -2.45 17.17 1.50
C ILE A 107 -1.32 16.65 0.58
N SER A 108 -1.13 17.21 -0.63
CA SER A 108 -0.03 16.82 -1.52
C SER A 108 1.35 17.00 -0.88
N ASN A 109 1.56 18.10 -0.15
CA ASN A 109 2.81 18.35 0.58
C ASN A 109 2.92 17.48 1.85
N LEU A 110 1.81 17.25 2.56
CA LEU A 110 1.80 16.39 3.74
C LEU A 110 2.17 14.95 3.37
N LEU A 111 1.51 14.38 2.34
CA LEU A 111 1.76 13.03 1.83
C LEU A 111 3.13 12.88 1.19
N ARG A 112 3.62 13.91 0.49
CA ARG A 112 5.04 13.97 0.11
C ARG A 112 5.94 13.84 1.33
N ASN A 113 5.67 14.54 2.42
CA ASN A 113 6.50 14.47 3.63
C ASN A 113 6.34 13.14 4.37
N ILE A 114 5.17 12.48 4.31
CA ILE A 114 4.99 11.11 4.85
C ILE A 114 5.82 10.10 4.04
N LEU A 115 5.72 10.18 2.70
CA LEU A 115 6.35 9.25 1.77
C LEU A 115 7.85 9.49 1.59
N LYS A 116 8.32 10.75 1.66
CA LYS A 116 9.75 11.12 1.52
C LYS A 116 10.57 10.90 2.79
N ARG A 117 9.94 10.42 3.88
CA ARG A 117 10.51 10.23 5.22
C ARG A 117 11.00 11.54 5.86
N ASP A 118 10.78 11.62 7.17
CA ASP A 118 11.24 12.63 8.11
C ASP A 118 10.58 14.03 8.07
N LYS A 119 9.56 14.20 8.95
CA LYS A 119 9.47 15.24 10.01
C LYS A 119 8.14 16.00 10.19
N MET A 120 7.06 15.74 9.45
CA MET A 120 5.86 16.61 9.58
C MET A 120 4.50 15.93 9.67
N ILE A 121 4.41 14.79 10.36
CA ILE A 121 3.12 14.32 10.87
C ILE A 121 3.25 14.05 12.34
N LYS A 122 2.13 14.22 13.06
CA LYS A 122 1.97 13.56 14.34
C LYS A 122 2.27 12.09 14.14
N GLU A 123 3.24 11.59 14.88
CA GLU A 123 3.60 10.18 14.91
C GLU A 123 2.32 9.34 15.05
N GLY A 124 2.12 8.37 14.15
CA GLY A 124 0.94 7.50 14.14
C GLY A 124 -0.22 7.90 13.20
N SER A 125 -0.08 8.93 12.36
CA SER A 125 -1.04 9.19 11.28
C SER A 125 -1.00 8.15 10.17
N PHE A 126 -2.17 7.79 9.63
CA PHE A 126 -2.31 6.83 8.54
C PHE A 126 -3.27 7.32 7.46
N ILE A 127 -3.05 6.83 6.24
CA ILE A 127 -3.93 7.07 5.10
C ILE A 127 -4.91 5.91 5.00
N TYR A 128 -6.17 6.19 4.68
CA TYR A 128 -7.16 5.15 4.40
C TYR A 128 -7.92 5.40 3.10
N ASP A 129 -8.43 4.31 2.54
CA ASP A 129 -9.44 4.32 1.49
C ASP A 129 -10.29 3.04 1.62
N PHE A 130 -11.54 3.07 1.15
CA PHE A 130 -12.40 1.90 1.22
C PHE A 130 -13.56 1.94 0.23
N ASP A 131 -14.08 0.76 -0.09
CA ASP A 131 -15.29 0.58 -0.89
C ASP A 131 -16.24 -0.43 -0.22
N VAL A 132 -17.10 -1.06 -1.02
CA VAL A 132 -18.08 -2.06 -0.54
C VAL A 132 -17.41 -3.38 -0.12
N ASN A 133 -16.24 -3.69 -0.68
CA ASN A 133 -15.57 -4.98 -0.56
C ASN A 133 -14.31 -4.91 0.31
N TYR A 134 -13.59 -3.79 0.28
CA TYR A 134 -12.27 -3.66 0.87
C TYR A 134 -12.12 -2.38 1.70
N PHE A 135 -11.29 -2.46 2.74
CA PHE A 135 -10.82 -1.32 3.51
C PHE A 135 -9.29 -1.35 3.56
N VAL A 136 -8.64 -0.29 3.11
CA VAL A 136 -7.18 -0.21 2.99
C VAL A 136 -6.65 0.85 3.94
N ILE A 137 -5.56 0.52 4.64
CA ILE A 137 -4.77 1.46 5.43
C ILE A 137 -3.32 1.41 4.98
N TRP A 138 -2.71 2.58 4.84
CA TRP A 138 -1.28 2.73 4.66
C TRP A 138 -0.67 3.51 5.82
N LEU A 139 0.28 2.89 6.53
CA LEU A 139 0.96 3.44 7.70
C LEU A 139 2.45 3.05 7.67
N ASP A 140 3.35 4.04 7.68
CA ASP A 140 4.82 3.82 7.77
C ASP A 140 5.38 2.79 6.75
N ASN A 141 4.91 2.84 5.50
CA ASN A 141 5.22 1.88 4.41
C ASN A 141 4.62 0.47 4.60
N SER A 142 3.75 0.28 5.58
CA SER A 142 3.02 -0.96 5.78
C SER A 142 1.61 -0.83 5.24
N LEU A 143 1.20 -1.78 4.41
CA LEU A 143 -0.11 -1.83 3.80
C LEU A 143 -1.01 -2.84 4.53
N TYR A 144 -2.21 -2.43 4.91
CA TYR A 144 -3.20 -3.27 5.56
C TYR A 144 -4.46 -3.31 4.69
N ILE A 145 -4.96 -4.52 4.39
CA ILE A 145 -6.07 -4.72 3.47
C ILE A 145 -7.11 -5.62 4.13
N ALA A 146 -8.22 -5.05 4.56
CA ALA A 146 -9.36 -5.77 5.08
C ALA A 146 -10.27 -6.20 3.93
N ASP A 147 -10.53 -7.50 3.79
CA ASP A 147 -11.56 -8.05 2.91
C ASP A 147 -12.86 -8.14 3.73
N LEU A 148 -13.78 -7.18 3.49
CA LEU A 148 -15.02 -7.05 4.25
C LEU A 148 -15.97 -8.22 4.02
N LYS A 149 -15.87 -8.88 2.86
CA LYS A 149 -16.68 -10.05 2.53
C LYS A 149 -16.13 -11.32 3.20
N LYS A 150 -14.81 -11.51 3.20
CA LYS A 150 -14.17 -12.69 3.80
C LYS A 150 -13.96 -12.58 5.30
N GLY A 151 -14.08 -11.38 5.88
CA GLY A 151 -14.02 -11.18 7.33
C GLY A 151 -12.61 -11.11 7.92
N TYR A 152 -11.57 -11.02 7.08
CA TYR A 152 -10.18 -10.95 7.54
C TYR A 152 -9.39 -9.83 6.86
N THR A 153 -8.34 -9.40 7.56
CA THR A 153 -7.36 -8.41 7.13
C THR A 153 -6.01 -9.04 6.89
N ILE A 154 -5.38 -8.66 5.77
CA ILE A 154 -3.96 -8.90 5.49
C ILE A 154 -3.16 -7.74 6.08
N CYS A 155 -2.41 -8.01 7.13
CA CYS A 155 -1.51 -7.04 7.75
C CYS A 155 -0.15 -7.06 7.06
N ASN A 156 0.37 -5.86 6.80
CA ASN A 156 1.64 -5.63 6.12
C ASN A 156 1.78 -6.48 4.85
N ALA A 157 0.87 -6.24 3.90
CA ALA A 157 0.78 -6.94 2.63
C ALA A 157 2.02 -6.64 1.76
N HIS A 158 2.79 -7.68 1.45
CA HIS A 158 4.04 -7.60 0.69
C HIS A 158 4.05 -8.67 -0.41
N LYS A 159 4.20 -9.94 -0.02
CA LYS A 159 4.38 -11.07 -0.93
C LYS A 159 3.06 -11.69 -1.37
N LYS A 160 1.95 -11.21 -0.81
CA LYS A 160 0.63 -11.64 -1.24
C LYS A 160 0.38 -11.16 -2.67
N ARG A 161 -0.10 -12.09 -3.51
CA ARG A 161 -0.57 -11.78 -4.86
C ARG A 161 -1.78 -10.85 -4.81
N ILE A 162 -1.86 -9.96 -5.78
CA ILE A 162 -2.99 -9.04 -5.94
C ILE A 162 -4.08 -9.75 -6.74
N THR A 163 -5.13 -10.20 -6.06
CA THR A 163 -6.17 -11.04 -6.68
C THR A 163 -7.40 -10.25 -7.15
N SER A 164 -7.45 -8.94 -6.90
CA SER A 164 -8.66 -8.13 -7.10
C SER A 164 -8.32 -6.79 -7.74
N PRO A 165 -8.93 -6.45 -8.90
CA PRO A 165 -8.79 -5.13 -9.51
C PRO A 165 -9.29 -3.99 -8.60
N ASP A 166 -10.28 -4.24 -7.74
CA ASP A 166 -10.76 -3.25 -6.77
C ASP A 166 -9.68 -2.86 -5.76
N ILE A 167 -8.83 -3.82 -5.36
CA ILE A 167 -7.70 -3.53 -4.48
C ILE A 167 -6.69 -2.60 -5.19
N LEU A 168 -6.44 -2.83 -6.49
CA LEU A 168 -5.62 -1.93 -7.30
C LEU A 168 -6.22 -0.53 -7.36
N ARG A 169 -7.53 -0.40 -7.59
CA ARG A 169 -8.22 0.90 -7.61
C ARG A 169 -8.07 1.68 -6.31
N LEU A 170 -8.01 1.00 -5.16
CA LEU A 170 -7.81 1.64 -3.85
C LEU A 170 -6.34 2.00 -3.58
N ILE A 171 -5.40 1.14 -4.02
CA ILE A 171 -3.98 1.28 -3.68
C ILE A 171 -3.23 2.21 -4.64
N LEU A 172 -3.55 2.19 -5.93
CA LEU A 172 -2.87 3.01 -6.93
C LEU A 172 -2.95 4.51 -6.62
N PRO A 173 -4.09 5.09 -6.23
CA PRO A 173 -4.15 6.48 -5.80
C PRO A 173 -3.25 6.80 -4.61
N ILE A 174 -3.05 5.83 -3.69
CA ILE A 174 -2.17 5.98 -2.54
C ILE A 174 -0.70 6.04 -3.00
N TYR A 175 -0.28 5.14 -3.89
CA TYR A 175 1.08 5.15 -4.45
C TYR A 175 1.35 6.35 -5.36
N ALA A 176 0.37 6.78 -6.15
CA ALA A 176 0.48 7.99 -6.97
C ALA A 176 0.64 9.25 -6.12
N LYS A 177 0.13 9.24 -4.88
CA LYS A 177 0.00 10.49 -4.15
C LYS A 177 1.35 11.04 -3.75
N GLY A 178 1.55 12.33 -4.03
CA GLY A 178 2.83 13.00 -3.79
C GLY A 178 3.91 12.67 -4.82
N LYS A 179 3.63 11.77 -5.77
CA LYS A 179 4.47 11.50 -6.92
C LYS A 179 4.16 12.46 -8.05
N GLU A 180 5.07 12.52 -9.02
CA GLU A 180 5.01 13.46 -10.13
C GLU A 180 4.33 12.91 -11.39
N PHE A 181 3.77 11.72 -11.30
CA PHE A 181 3.01 11.05 -12.37
C PHE A 181 1.53 10.92 -12.01
N SER A 182 0.69 10.86 -13.02
CA SER A 182 -0.70 10.40 -12.89
C SER A 182 -0.80 8.91 -13.21
N LEU A 183 -1.71 8.23 -12.52
CA LEU A 183 -2.02 6.82 -12.76
C LEU A 183 -3.45 6.70 -13.27
N ASP A 184 -3.62 5.83 -14.25
CA ASP A 184 -4.91 5.32 -14.68
C ASP A 184 -4.84 3.79 -14.74
N LEU A 185 -5.96 3.14 -14.44
CA LEU A 185 -6.05 1.69 -14.40
C LEU A 185 -7.04 1.24 -15.47
N GLU A 186 -6.50 0.59 -16.50
CA GLU A 186 -7.28 -0.02 -17.57
C GLU A 186 -7.50 -1.51 -17.24
N ILE A 187 -8.75 -1.90 -16.99
CA ILE A 187 -9.11 -3.30 -16.72
C ILE A 187 -9.79 -3.85 -17.96
N ASN A 188 -9.21 -4.89 -18.55
CA ASN A 188 -9.88 -5.67 -19.58
C ASN A 188 -10.59 -6.87 -18.93
N GLU A 189 -11.91 -6.77 -18.81
CA GLU A 189 -12.75 -7.79 -18.17
C GLU A 189 -12.76 -9.12 -18.94
N GLU A 190 -12.56 -9.11 -20.26
CA GLU A 190 -12.61 -10.33 -21.09
C GLU A 190 -11.42 -11.26 -20.83
N ASN A 191 -10.25 -10.67 -20.58
CA ASN A 191 -9.01 -11.44 -20.39
C ASN A 191 -8.51 -11.41 -18.94
N ASN A 192 -9.22 -10.72 -18.04
CA ASN A 192 -8.80 -10.46 -16.66
C ASN A 192 -7.39 -9.83 -16.56
N ILE A 193 -6.98 -9.12 -17.62
CA ILE A 193 -5.69 -8.43 -17.69
C ILE A 193 -5.90 -7.01 -17.16
N SER A 194 -5.14 -6.66 -16.13
CA SER A 194 -5.08 -5.30 -15.60
C SER A 194 -3.85 -4.60 -16.15
N LYS A 195 -4.02 -3.44 -16.78
CA LYS A 195 -2.95 -2.58 -17.26
C LYS A 195 -2.93 -1.30 -16.46
N ILE A 196 -1.77 -0.94 -15.92
CA ILE A 196 -1.56 0.36 -15.31
C ILE A 196 -0.99 1.29 -16.39
N LYS A 197 -1.73 2.35 -16.68
CA LYS A 197 -1.24 3.48 -17.47
C LYS A 197 -0.64 4.53 -16.53
N ILE A 198 0.64 4.81 -16.71
CA ILE A 198 1.39 5.78 -15.92
C ILE A 198 1.78 6.92 -16.84
N VAL A 199 1.37 8.14 -16.52
CA VAL A 199 1.68 9.32 -17.35
C VAL A 199 2.56 10.27 -16.56
N ILE A 200 3.75 10.55 -17.07
CA ILE A 200 4.68 11.56 -16.55
C ILE A 200 4.65 12.76 -17.49
N SER A 201 4.24 13.91 -16.97
CA SER A 201 4.09 15.14 -17.75
C SER A 201 5.42 15.62 -18.34
N GLY A 202 5.42 16.02 -19.62
CA GLY A 202 6.59 16.49 -20.37
C GLY A 202 7.29 17.66 -19.70
N GLU A 203 6.56 18.61 -19.10
CA GLU A 203 7.11 19.75 -18.34
C GLU A 203 8.14 19.34 -17.25
N LYS A 204 8.00 18.13 -16.71
CA LYS A 204 8.90 17.59 -15.68
C LYS A 204 10.08 16.83 -16.30
N LEU A 205 9.87 16.21 -17.46
CA LEU A 205 10.91 15.51 -18.22
C LEU A 205 11.85 16.49 -18.93
N ILE A 206 11.36 17.67 -19.34
CA ILE A 206 12.13 18.73 -20.04
C ILE A 206 13.32 19.23 -19.20
N LYS A 207 13.33 19.00 -17.88
CA LYS A 207 14.43 19.37 -16.99
C LYS A 207 15.62 18.40 -17.02
N ILE A 208 15.52 17.30 -17.76
CA ILE A 208 16.55 16.26 -17.84
C ILE A 208 17.17 16.33 -19.24
N ASP A 209 18.50 16.42 -19.29
CA ASP A 209 19.26 16.33 -20.53
C ASP A 209 18.94 15.01 -21.29
N ASP A 210 18.96 15.05 -22.62
CA ASP A 210 18.56 13.92 -23.47
C ASP A 210 19.42 12.67 -23.22
N GLU A 211 20.73 12.83 -22.95
CA GLU A 211 21.63 11.70 -22.68
C GLU A 211 21.29 11.05 -21.33
N LEU A 212 21.14 11.87 -20.29
CA LEU A 212 20.77 11.41 -18.95
C LEU A 212 19.38 10.77 -18.95
N ARG A 213 18.45 11.33 -19.73
CA ARG A 213 17.10 10.80 -19.91
C ARG A 213 17.17 9.39 -20.51
N ASN A 214 17.91 9.20 -21.59
CA ASN A 214 18.08 7.89 -22.23
C ASN A 214 18.73 6.86 -21.29
N GLN A 215 19.75 7.27 -20.51
CA GLN A 215 20.37 6.40 -19.51
C GLN A 215 19.36 5.96 -18.43
N LYS A 216 18.57 6.90 -17.89
CA LYS A 216 17.51 6.59 -16.92
C LYS A 216 16.47 5.64 -17.51
N PHE A 217 16.06 5.84 -18.76
CA PHE A 217 15.11 4.94 -19.44
C PHE A 217 15.65 3.53 -19.62
N SER A 218 16.91 3.40 -20.05
CA SER A 218 17.55 2.08 -20.17
C SER A 218 17.54 1.37 -18.82
N LYS A 219 18.01 2.05 -17.76
CA LYS A 219 18.05 1.50 -16.42
C LYS A 219 16.69 1.02 -15.93
N ILE A 220 15.65 1.80 -16.20
CA ILE A 220 14.29 1.45 -15.79
C ILE A 220 13.73 0.29 -16.59
N THR A 221 14.02 0.22 -17.89
CA THR A 221 13.66 -0.93 -18.72
C THR A 221 14.35 -2.18 -18.20
N ASP A 222 15.62 -2.09 -17.81
CA ASP A 222 16.40 -3.20 -17.25
C ASP A 222 15.89 -3.63 -15.86
N GLU A 223 15.45 -2.70 -15.02
CA GLU A 223 14.92 -2.99 -13.67
C GLU A 223 13.47 -3.51 -13.71
N ILE A 224 12.60 -2.89 -14.51
CA ILE A 224 11.17 -3.22 -14.58
C ILE A 224 10.93 -4.43 -15.48
N GLY A 225 11.65 -4.53 -16.61
CA GLY A 225 11.42 -5.53 -17.65
C GLY A 225 11.35 -6.97 -17.16
N PRO A 226 12.27 -7.44 -16.29
CA PRO A 226 12.22 -8.80 -15.75
C PRO A 226 10.95 -9.10 -14.93
N LYS A 227 10.39 -8.10 -14.24
CA LYS A 227 9.17 -8.23 -13.42
C LYS A 227 7.89 -7.98 -14.22
N PHE A 228 7.98 -7.11 -15.21
CA PHE A 228 6.86 -6.67 -16.04
C PHE A 228 7.27 -6.72 -17.53
N PRO A 229 7.33 -7.93 -18.12
CA PRO A 229 7.90 -8.15 -19.45
C PRO A 229 7.09 -7.50 -20.58
N ARG A 230 5.86 -7.08 -20.31
CA ARG A 230 4.95 -6.42 -21.27
C ARG A 230 4.85 -4.91 -21.04
N THR A 231 5.85 -4.32 -20.39
CA THR A 231 5.93 -2.87 -20.22
C THR A 231 6.21 -2.19 -21.56
N THR A 232 5.42 -1.18 -21.93
CA THR A 232 5.69 -0.33 -23.10
C THR A 232 5.87 1.13 -22.69
N PHE A 233 6.75 1.84 -23.40
CA PHE A 233 7.05 3.25 -23.20
C PHE A 233 6.72 4.01 -24.48
N ASN A 234 5.82 4.98 -24.39
CA ASN A 234 5.38 5.78 -25.52
C ASN A 234 5.49 7.27 -25.17
N PHE A 235 6.08 8.06 -26.05
CA PHE A 235 5.98 9.52 -25.95
C PHE A 235 4.75 10.00 -26.71
N ASN A 236 3.91 10.79 -26.06
CA ASN A 236 2.76 11.40 -26.72
C ASN A 236 3.16 12.72 -27.43
N THR A 237 2.21 13.31 -28.15
CA THR A 237 2.42 14.57 -28.89
C THR A 237 2.75 15.77 -28.00
N ASN A 238 2.48 15.69 -26.69
CA ASN A 238 2.78 16.72 -25.70
C ASN A 238 4.13 16.50 -25.00
N ALA A 239 4.94 15.55 -25.51
CA ALA A 239 6.18 15.09 -24.88
C ALA A 239 5.98 14.49 -23.47
N ASP A 240 4.76 14.08 -23.11
CA ASP A 240 4.55 13.27 -21.93
C ASP A 240 5.03 11.84 -22.21
N LEU A 241 5.61 11.22 -21.20
CA LEU A 241 5.90 9.80 -21.22
C LEU A 241 4.70 9.04 -20.69
N GLU A 242 4.14 8.17 -21.53
CA GLU A 242 3.17 7.16 -21.14
C GLU A 242 3.87 5.81 -20.99
N ILE A 243 3.74 5.21 -19.82
CA ILE A 243 4.24 3.86 -19.52
C ILE A 243 3.03 2.97 -19.30
N MET A 244 2.90 1.92 -20.09
CA MET A 244 1.85 0.92 -19.92
C MET A 244 2.47 -0.32 -19.30
N VAL A 245 2.04 -0.69 -18.11
CA VAL A 245 2.51 -1.88 -17.40
C VAL A 245 1.38 -2.90 -17.33
N GLU A 246 1.56 -4.06 -17.95
CA GLU A 246 0.62 -5.17 -17.80
C GLU A 246 0.92 -5.93 -16.51
N LEU A 247 -0.09 -6.09 -15.66
CA LEU A 247 0.00 -6.87 -14.44
C LEU A 247 -0.41 -8.30 -14.74
N ASP A 248 0.50 -9.23 -14.48
CA ASP A 248 0.19 -10.66 -14.52
C ASP A 248 -0.38 -11.17 -13.19
N GLU A 249 -0.84 -12.42 -13.18
CA GLU A 249 -1.40 -13.08 -11.98
C GLU A 249 -0.37 -13.33 -10.86
N THR A 250 0.93 -13.14 -11.15
CA THR A 250 2.01 -13.33 -10.17
C THR A 250 2.39 -12.05 -9.45
N CYS A 251 1.92 -10.90 -9.94
CA CYS A 251 2.21 -9.59 -9.37
C CYS A 251 1.85 -9.50 -7.88
N THR A 252 2.83 -9.05 -7.09
CA THR A 252 2.71 -8.83 -5.64
C THR A 252 2.66 -7.34 -5.29
N TYR A 253 2.35 -7.03 -4.02
CA TYR A 253 2.39 -5.64 -3.54
C TYR A 253 3.81 -5.07 -3.54
N ASP A 254 4.83 -5.91 -3.28
CA ASP A 254 6.23 -5.52 -3.40
C ASP A 254 6.60 -5.16 -4.85
N ASP A 255 6.13 -5.92 -5.84
CA ASP A 255 6.42 -5.61 -7.24
C ASP A 255 5.83 -4.27 -7.67
N LEU A 256 4.62 -3.95 -7.21
CA LEU A 256 4.04 -2.61 -7.44
C LEU A 256 4.82 -1.52 -6.71
N ASN A 257 5.20 -1.73 -5.45
CA ASN A 257 5.99 -0.77 -4.71
C ASN A 257 7.33 -0.50 -5.39
N ASP A 258 8.01 -1.55 -5.85
CA ASP A 258 9.27 -1.46 -6.60
C ASP A 258 9.06 -0.69 -7.90
N LEU A 259 8.02 -1.02 -8.67
CA LEU A 259 7.64 -0.28 -9.89
C LEU A 259 7.51 1.22 -9.61
N PHE A 260 6.74 1.62 -8.59
CA PHE A 260 6.55 3.03 -8.28
C PHE A 260 7.80 3.72 -7.76
N ASN A 261 8.65 3.01 -7.00
CA ASN A 261 9.91 3.55 -6.51
C ASN A 261 10.92 3.76 -7.65
N THR A 262 11.07 2.77 -8.54
CA THR A 262 11.90 2.88 -9.75
C THR A 262 11.41 4.04 -10.63
N LEU A 263 10.11 4.18 -10.87
CA LEU A 263 9.57 5.29 -11.66
C LEU A 263 9.68 6.65 -10.97
N SER A 264 9.63 6.69 -9.64
CA SER A 264 9.87 7.94 -8.89
C SER A 264 11.27 8.48 -9.12
N SER A 265 12.27 7.60 -9.30
CA SER A 265 13.65 8.00 -9.58
C SER A 265 13.81 8.72 -10.93
N LEU A 266 12.85 8.59 -11.87
CA LEU A 266 12.81 9.42 -13.08
C LEU A 266 12.60 10.89 -12.75
N SER A 267 11.61 11.14 -11.89
CA SER A 267 11.18 12.49 -11.53
C SER A 267 12.11 13.18 -10.54
N GLU A 268 12.92 12.42 -9.80
CA GLU A 268 13.94 13.00 -8.95
C GLU A 268 15.08 13.50 -9.85
N VAL A 269 15.19 14.82 -9.96
CA VAL A 269 16.44 15.46 -10.36
C VAL A 269 17.42 15.10 -9.26
N GLU A 270 18.30 14.14 -9.52
CA GLU A 270 19.51 14.02 -8.73
C GLU A 270 20.20 15.36 -8.87
N TYR A 271 20.18 16.18 -7.81
CA TYR A 271 21.11 17.28 -7.67
C TYR A 271 22.50 16.62 -7.54
N ILE A 272 23.06 16.20 -8.67
CA ILE A 272 24.44 15.77 -8.76
C ILE A 272 25.29 17.00 -8.44
N ASP A 273 25.81 17.04 -7.22
CA ASP A 273 27.03 17.72 -6.78
C ASP A 273 27.44 18.95 -7.62
N LEU A 274 26.71 20.05 -7.47
CA LEU A 274 27.25 21.39 -7.76
C LEU A 274 28.23 21.88 -6.67
N LEU A 275 28.60 21.04 -5.70
CA LEU A 275 29.59 21.33 -4.67
C LEU A 275 30.99 20.74 -4.95
N ARG A 276 31.25 20.20 -6.15
CA ARG A 276 32.59 19.70 -6.54
C ARG A 276 33.41 20.65 -7.44
N LYS A 277 33.06 21.93 -7.52
CA LYS A 277 33.84 22.94 -8.25
C LYS A 277 34.05 24.23 -7.45
N GLU A 278 34.52 24.13 -6.22
CA GLU A 278 35.24 25.23 -5.56
C GLU A 278 36.38 24.65 -4.72
N GLU A 279 37.41 24.11 -5.38
CA GLU A 279 38.76 24.09 -4.82
C GLU A 279 39.62 24.97 -5.75
N TYR A 280 39.73 26.24 -5.34
CA TYR A 280 40.84 27.13 -5.67
C TYR A 280 42.00 26.87 -4.72
#